data_AF-A0A7J4E595-F1
#
_entry.id   AF-A0A7J4E595-F1
#
_cell.length_a   1.000
_cell.length_b   1.000
_cell.length_c   1.000
_cell.angle_alpha   90.00
_cell.angle_beta   90.00
_cell.angle_gamma   90.00
#
_symmetry.space_group_name_H-M   'P 1'
#
loop_
_entity.id
_entity.type
_entity.pdbx_description
1 polymer ?
#
loop_
_entity_poly.entity_id
_entity_poly.type
_entity_poly.pdbx_seq_one_letter_code
_entity_poly.pdbx_strand_id
1 'polypeptide(L)'
;MGNGIRIEEINVKDESLKEEISRRYGQIGVVKLWALKRSLRGRWASIDEGDCVMLYHGGSFVYAAKVAFKYPFQADPWQVEVGEALAESVWGRDVKGETWPYLIFLTEVKEISLPLQKLNELTGYRLSYVAGFMKVQEEKSREIIDYLQRSALET
;
A
#
# COMPACT_ATOMS: atom_id res chain seq x y z
N MET A 1 -6.49 -7.14 6.41
CA MET A 1 -5.55 -7.30 5.28
C MET A 1 -5.36 -8.79 5.10
N GLY A 2 -5.36 -9.31 3.86
CA GLY A 2 -5.18 -10.75 3.65
C GLY A 2 -3.86 -11.24 4.25
N ASN A 3 -3.71 -12.55 4.40
CA ASN A 3 -2.50 -13.18 4.97
C ASN A 3 -1.21 -12.90 4.17
N GLY A 4 -1.29 -12.19 3.05
CA GLY A 4 -0.22 -12.00 2.08
C GLY A 4 -0.23 -13.11 1.02
N ILE A 5 0.75 -13.08 0.14
CA ILE A 5 0.96 -14.07 -0.92
C ILE A 5 2.30 -14.75 -0.63
N ARG A 6 2.38 -16.08 -0.69
CA ARG A 6 3.67 -16.75 -0.52
C ARG A 6 4.56 -16.46 -1.73
N ILE A 7 5.85 -16.24 -1.54
CA ILE A 7 6.77 -15.88 -2.63
C ILE A 7 6.75 -16.95 -3.75
N GLU A 8 6.62 -18.22 -3.37
CA GLU A 8 6.49 -19.34 -4.30
C GLU A 8 5.23 -19.30 -5.18
N GLU A 9 4.18 -18.60 -4.76
CA GLU A 9 2.94 -18.41 -5.52
C GLU A 9 3.02 -17.20 -6.46
N ILE A 10 4.02 -16.33 -6.29
CA ILE A 10 4.20 -15.14 -7.12
C ILE A 10 4.85 -15.53 -8.45
N ASN A 11 4.01 -15.60 -9.48
CA ASN A 11 4.46 -15.83 -10.85
C ASN A 11 4.48 -14.51 -11.64
N VAL A 12 5.64 -13.88 -11.73
CA VAL A 12 5.86 -12.67 -12.54
C VAL A 12 6.87 -12.94 -13.65
N LYS A 13 6.79 -12.21 -14.76
CA LYS A 13 7.71 -12.38 -15.90
C LYS A 13 8.98 -11.53 -15.78
N ASP A 14 8.94 -10.50 -14.95
CA ASP A 14 10.06 -9.57 -14.77
C ASP A 14 11.04 -10.09 -13.72
N GLU A 15 12.23 -10.47 -14.17
CA GLU A 15 13.29 -10.99 -13.30
C GLU A 15 13.76 -9.93 -12.28
N SER A 16 13.79 -8.64 -12.65
CA SER A 16 14.16 -7.59 -11.71
C SER A 16 13.17 -7.47 -10.55
N LEU A 17 11.89 -7.69 -10.82
CA LEU A 17 10.85 -7.74 -9.78
C LEU A 17 11.00 -8.99 -8.91
N LYS A 18 11.33 -10.16 -9.49
CA LYS A 18 11.58 -11.38 -8.71
C LYS A 18 12.78 -11.24 -7.79
N GLU A 19 13.87 -10.68 -8.29
CA GLU A 19 15.08 -10.44 -7.52
C GLU A 19 14.78 -9.50 -6.35
N GLU A 20 14.05 -8.41 -6.59
CA GLU A 20 13.69 -7.45 -5.53
C GLU A 20 12.75 -8.07 -4.49
N ILE A 21 11.74 -8.85 -4.91
CA ILE A 21 10.87 -9.59 -4.00
C ILE A 21 11.68 -10.58 -3.15
N SER A 22 12.57 -11.35 -3.77
CA SER A 22 13.40 -12.35 -3.09
C SER A 22 14.35 -11.67 -2.10
N ARG A 23 14.96 -10.55 -2.49
CA ARG A 23 15.85 -9.75 -1.64
C ARG A 23 15.15 -9.21 -0.40
N ARG A 24 13.91 -8.70 -0.55
CA ARG A 24 13.18 -8.02 0.53
C ARG A 24 12.38 -8.97 1.41
N TYR A 25 11.82 -10.03 0.82
CA TYR A 25 10.87 -10.91 1.49
C TYR A 25 11.36 -12.36 1.63
N GLY A 26 12.49 -12.75 1.02
CA GLY A 26 12.93 -14.14 0.97
C GLY A 26 13.06 -14.84 2.33
N GLN A 27 13.42 -14.09 3.39
CA GLN A 27 13.47 -14.63 4.75
C GLN A 27 12.08 -14.77 5.40
N ILE A 28 11.13 -13.90 5.03
CA ILE A 28 9.76 -13.88 5.57
C ILE A 28 8.88 -14.90 4.82
N GLY A 29 9.16 -15.14 3.54
CA GLY A 29 8.42 -16.08 2.67
C GLY A 29 7.05 -15.56 2.22
N VAL A 30 6.59 -14.43 2.76
CA VAL A 30 5.26 -13.86 2.49
C VAL A 30 5.40 -12.39 2.08
N VAL A 31 4.73 -12.05 0.98
CA VAL A 31 4.63 -10.69 0.46
C VAL A 31 3.29 -10.10 0.82
N LYS A 32 3.33 -8.88 1.34
CA LYS A 32 2.16 -8.04 1.55
C LYS A 32 2.24 -6.89 0.56
N LEU A 33 1.19 -6.68 -0.23
CA LEU A 33 1.16 -5.58 -1.19
C LEU A 33 -0.24 -5.00 -1.35
N TRP A 34 -0.28 -3.82 -1.95
CA TRP A 34 -1.48 -3.13 -2.40
C TRP A 34 -1.27 -2.64 -3.83
N ALA A 35 -2.33 -2.16 -4.47
CA ALA A 35 -2.23 -1.67 -5.84
C ALA A 35 -3.18 -0.50 -6.11
N LEU A 36 -2.77 0.35 -7.05
CA LEU A 36 -3.49 1.55 -7.47
C LEU A 36 -3.91 1.46 -8.94
N LYS A 37 -5.08 2.01 -9.23
CA LYS A 37 -5.64 2.04 -10.58
C LYS A 37 -4.79 2.92 -11.50
N ARG A 38 -4.91 2.70 -12.81
CA ARG A 38 -4.24 3.52 -13.84
C ARG A 38 -4.48 5.03 -13.65
N SER A 39 -5.70 5.43 -13.30
CA SER A 39 -6.09 6.82 -13.04
C SER A 39 -5.35 7.47 -11.85
N LEU A 40 -4.70 6.68 -10.99
CA LEU A 40 -3.96 7.15 -9.82
C LEU A 40 -2.45 7.14 -10.03
N ARG A 41 -1.95 6.97 -11.27
CA ARG A 41 -0.52 6.97 -11.60
C ARG A 41 0.25 8.12 -10.95
N GLY A 42 -0.27 9.34 -11.02
CA GLY A 42 0.40 10.51 -10.46
C GLY A 42 0.56 10.45 -8.94
N ARG A 43 -0.44 9.91 -8.24
CA ARG A 43 -0.37 9.71 -6.77
C ARG A 43 0.62 8.61 -6.43
N TRP A 44 0.55 7.48 -7.15
CA TRP A 44 1.52 6.38 -7.00
C TRP A 44 2.97 6.85 -7.22
N ALA A 45 3.19 7.70 -8.23
CA ALA A 45 4.53 8.21 -8.53
C ALA A 45 5.13 9.02 -7.36
N SER A 46 4.28 9.69 -6.57
CA SER A 46 4.68 10.49 -5.40
C SER A 46 4.89 9.70 -4.10
N ILE A 47 4.76 8.37 -4.14
CA ILE A 47 5.03 7.48 -3.00
C ILE A 47 6.50 7.11 -3.02
N ASP A 48 7.19 7.26 -1.90
CA ASP A 48 8.59 6.88 -1.75
C ASP A 48 8.78 5.68 -0.83
N GLU A 49 9.94 5.02 -0.95
CA GLU A 49 10.31 3.96 -0.01
C GLU A 49 10.38 4.53 1.42
N GLY A 50 9.80 3.80 2.37
CA GLY A 50 9.68 4.23 3.76
C GLY A 50 8.41 5.03 4.09
N ASP A 51 7.65 5.48 3.10
CA ASP A 51 6.37 6.16 3.34
C ASP A 51 5.40 5.30 4.16
N CYS A 52 4.60 5.94 5.00
CA CYS A 52 3.55 5.29 5.75
C CYS A 52 2.26 5.21 4.91
N VAL A 53 1.72 4.00 4.77
CA VAL A 53 0.42 3.74 4.14
C VAL A 53 -0.54 3.23 5.19
N MET A 54 -1.73 3.84 5.27
CA MET A 54 -2.82 3.39 6.14
C MET A 54 -4.00 2.89 5.31
N LEU A 55 -4.57 1.74 5.67
CA LEU A 55 -5.72 1.15 4.99
C LEU A 55 -7.00 1.48 5.74
N TYR A 56 -7.94 2.11 5.04
CA TYR A 56 -9.23 2.56 5.56
C TYR A 56 -10.35 1.57 5.23
N HIS A 57 -11.13 1.18 6.24
CA HIS A 57 -12.29 0.33 6.10
C HIS A 57 -13.34 0.67 7.17
N GLY A 58 -14.61 0.79 6.78
CA GLY A 58 -15.72 0.87 7.74
C GLY A 58 -15.67 2.04 8.73
N GLY A 59 -15.10 3.20 8.35
CA GLY A 59 -15.01 4.36 9.26
C GLY A 59 -13.68 4.50 10.01
N SER A 60 -12.79 3.51 9.93
CA SER A 60 -11.51 3.51 10.63
C SER A 60 -10.35 3.08 9.73
N PHE A 61 -9.15 3.54 10.05
CA PHE A 61 -7.92 2.93 9.55
C PHE A 61 -7.61 1.72 10.42
N VAL A 62 -7.45 0.58 9.74
CA VAL A 62 -7.33 -0.75 10.36
C VAL A 62 -5.95 -1.36 10.21
N TYR A 63 -5.15 -0.87 9.26
CA TYR A 63 -3.75 -1.24 9.10
C TYR A 63 -2.90 -0.01 8.84
N ALA A 64 -1.68 -0.04 9.35
CA ALA A 64 -0.58 0.84 8.95
C ALA A 64 0.60 -0.02 8.50
N ALA A 65 1.34 0.45 7.50
CA ALA A 65 2.48 -0.24 6.94
C ALA A 65 3.49 0.77 6.38
N LYS A 66 4.73 0.33 6.20
CA LYS A 66 5.73 1.09 5.44
C LYS A 66 5.82 0.57 4.02
N VAL A 67 6.08 1.47 3.08
CA VAL A 67 6.40 1.11 1.70
C VAL A 67 7.81 0.51 1.66
N ALA A 68 7.91 -0.75 1.27
CA ALA A 68 9.19 -1.42 1.06
C ALA A 68 9.79 -1.06 -0.31
N PHE A 69 8.96 -1.03 -1.35
CA PHE A 69 9.26 -0.51 -2.69
C PHE A 69 7.96 -0.42 -3.51
N LYS A 70 8.03 0.19 -4.69
CA LYS A 70 6.92 0.29 -5.65
C LYS A 70 7.29 -0.37 -6.97
N TYR A 71 6.27 -0.87 -7.67
CA TYR A 71 6.41 -1.42 -9.02
C TYR A 71 5.28 -0.89 -9.92
N PRO A 72 5.53 -0.54 -11.19
CA PRO A 72 6.77 -0.60 -11.96
C PRO A 72 7.96 0.17 -11.36
N PHE A 73 9.21 -0.23 -11.63
CA PHE A 73 10.37 0.52 -11.16
C PHE A 73 10.58 1.79 -11.97
N GLN A 74 10.20 1.75 -13.24
CA GLN A 74 10.16 2.88 -14.16
C GLN A 74 8.79 2.91 -14.82
N ALA A 75 8.37 4.04 -15.37
CA ALA A 75 7.10 4.14 -16.10
C ALA A 75 7.16 3.46 -17.50
N ASP A 76 7.80 2.29 -17.56
CA ASP A 76 7.96 1.44 -18.73
C ASP A 76 6.64 0.66 -18.99
N PRO A 77 6.12 0.67 -20.24
CA PRO A 77 4.87 -0.02 -20.58
C PRO A 77 4.86 -1.51 -20.28
N TRP A 78 5.99 -2.20 -20.48
CA TRP A 78 6.06 -3.64 -20.25
C TRP A 78 5.98 -3.96 -18.76
N GLN A 79 6.68 -3.20 -17.91
CA GLN A 79 6.54 -3.35 -16.46
C GLN A 79 5.12 -3.03 -15.97
N VAL A 80 4.44 -2.06 -16.58
CA VAL A 80 3.03 -1.79 -16.28
C VAL A 80 2.19 -3.04 -16.53
N GLU A 81 2.35 -3.71 -17.66
CA GLU A 81 1.63 -4.97 -17.98
C GLU A 81 1.96 -6.11 -17.01
N VAL A 82 3.22 -6.24 -16.60
CA VAL A 82 3.61 -7.21 -15.57
C VAL A 82 2.91 -6.91 -14.24
N GLY A 83 2.80 -5.63 -13.87
CA GLY A 83 2.08 -5.18 -12.68
C GLY A 83 0.58 -5.51 -12.77
N GLU A 84 -0.03 -5.34 -13.93
CA GLU A 84 -1.43 -5.73 -14.17
C GLU A 84 -1.64 -7.23 -14.03
N ALA A 85 -0.76 -8.03 -14.62
CA ALA A 85 -0.86 -9.49 -14.55
C ALA A 85 -0.72 -9.99 -13.11
N LEU A 86 0.18 -9.39 -12.31
CA LEU A 86 0.31 -9.71 -10.89
C LEU A 86 -0.92 -9.24 -10.10
N ALA A 87 -1.42 -8.02 -10.32
CA ALA A 87 -2.63 -7.55 -9.63
C ALA A 87 -3.85 -8.41 -9.97
N GLU A 88 -3.99 -8.84 -11.22
CA GLU A 88 -5.07 -9.71 -11.67
C GLU A 88 -4.98 -11.11 -11.06
N SER A 89 -3.78 -11.68 -10.89
CA SER A 89 -3.64 -12.98 -10.22
C SER A 89 -4.01 -12.93 -8.73
N VAL A 90 -3.89 -11.75 -8.10
CA VAL A 90 -4.16 -11.55 -6.67
C VAL A 90 -5.61 -11.12 -6.39
N TRP A 91 -6.13 -10.17 -7.17
CA TRP A 91 -7.43 -9.53 -6.94
C TRP A 91 -8.44 -9.73 -8.08
N GLY A 92 -8.03 -10.34 -9.19
CA GLY A 92 -8.84 -10.40 -10.40
C GLY A 92 -9.02 -9.02 -11.04
N ARG A 93 -10.17 -8.83 -11.66
CA ARG A 93 -10.59 -7.56 -12.28
C ARG A 93 -11.80 -7.02 -11.54
N ASP A 94 -11.95 -5.70 -11.56
CA ASP A 94 -13.13 -5.06 -11.01
C ASP A 94 -14.37 -5.22 -11.92
N VAL A 95 -15.51 -4.68 -11.48
CA VAL A 95 -16.79 -4.74 -12.23
C VAL A 95 -16.74 -4.04 -13.60
N LYS A 96 -15.71 -3.24 -13.87
CA LYS A 96 -15.47 -2.58 -15.17
C LYS A 96 -14.43 -3.32 -16.02
N GLY A 97 -13.93 -4.46 -15.55
CA GLY A 97 -12.86 -5.21 -16.21
C GLY A 97 -11.47 -4.59 -16.05
N GLU A 98 -11.32 -3.57 -15.19
CA GLU A 98 -10.04 -2.92 -14.91
C GLU A 98 -9.24 -3.68 -13.84
N THR A 99 -7.92 -3.55 -13.87
CA THR A 99 -7.01 -4.01 -12.80
C THR A 99 -6.07 -2.88 -12.38
N TRP A 100 -5.18 -3.15 -11.42
CA TRP A 100 -4.35 -2.17 -10.73
C TRP A 100 -2.85 -2.37 -11.05
N PRO A 101 -2.29 -1.75 -12.09
CA PRO A 101 -0.88 -1.95 -12.47
C PRO A 101 0.14 -1.45 -11.45
N TYR A 102 -0.24 -0.48 -10.63
CA TYR A 102 0.68 0.30 -9.83
C TYR A 102 0.76 -0.28 -8.41
N LEU A 103 1.69 -1.20 -8.23
CA LEU A 103 1.87 -1.97 -7.00
C LEU A 103 2.69 -1.19 -5.97
N ILE A 104 2.36 -1.44 -4.71
CA ILE A 104 3.05 -0.95 -3.52
C ILE A 104 3.31 -2.16 -2.64
N PHE A 105 4.57 -2.50 -2.45
CA PHE A 105 4.98 -3.61 -1.59
C PHE A 105 5.17 -3.09 -0.16
N LEU A 106 4.66 -3.82 0.83
CA LEU A 106 4.49 -3.35 2.19
C LEU A 106 5.30 -4.17 3.19
N THR A 107 5.97 -3.48 4.10
CA THR A 107 6.65 -4.03 5.27
C THR A 107 6.09 -3.44 6.56
N GLU A 108 6.47 -4.02 7.71
CA GLU A 108 6.05 -3.56 9.04
C GLU A 108 4.51 -3.38 9.16
N VAL A 109 3.76 -4.28 8.52
CA VAL A 109 2.28 -4.20 8.49
C VAL A 109 1.75 -4.52 9.88
N LYS A 110 1.09 -3.54 10.50
CA LYS A 110 0.51 -3.63 11.84
C LYS A 110 -0.99 -3.37 11.77
N GLU A 111 -1.73 -4.08 12.60
CA GLU A 111 -3.12 -3.72 12.90
C GLU A 111 -3.14 -2.47 13.77
N ILE A 112 -4.05 -1.56 13.44
CA ILE A 112 -4.25 -0.32 14.16
C ILE A 112 -5.75 -0.08 14.32
N SER A 113 -6.12 0.79 15.24
CA SER A 113 -7.49 1.30 15.35
C SER A 113 -7.44 2.82 15.41
N LEU A 114 -7.45 3.47 14.24
CA LEU A 114 -7.51 4.92 14.14
C LEU A 114 -8.84 5.33 13.48
N PRO A 115 -9.84 5.77 14.26
CA PRO A 115 -11.10 6.26 13.71
C PRO A 115 -10.89 7.49 12.81
N LEU A 116 -11.72 7.65 11.77
CA LEU A 116 -11.67 8.83 10.89
C LEU A 116 -11.83 10.15 11.67
N GLN A 117 -12.67 10.13 12.71
CA GLN A 117 -12.82 11.27 13.61
C GLN A 117 -11.49 11.66 14.26
N LYS A 118 -10.70 10.67 14.70
CA LYS A 118 -9.40 10.93 15.30
C LYS A 118 -8.40 11.46 14.28
N LEU A 119 -8.42 10.95 13.05
CA LEU A 119 -7.63 11.52 11.96
C LEU A 119 -7.98 13.01 11.75
N ASN A 120 -9.27 13.34 11.68
CA ASN A 120 -9.74 14.71 11.51
C ASN A 120 -9.27 15.62 12.66
N GLU A 121 -9.29 15.13 13.90
CA GLU A 121 -8.76 15.87 15.06
C GLU A 121 -7.26 16.15 14.92
N LEU A 122 -6.45 15.13 14.59
CA LEU A 122 -4.99 15.26 14.48
C LEU A 122 -4.54 16.15 13.32
N THR A 123 -5.32 16.14 12.23
CA THR A 123 -4.95 16.83 10.97
C THR A 123 -5.71 18.15 10.75
N GLY A 124 -6.74 18.42 11.54
CA GLY A 124 -7.70 19.50 11.27
C GLY A 124 -8.52 19.30 9.99
N TYR A 125 -8.52 18.10 9.40
CA TYR A 125 -9.41 17.79 8.28
C TYR A 125 -10.87 17.68 8.73
N ARG A 126 -11.79 17.75 7.76
CA ARG A 126 -13.23 17.56 7.97
C ARG A 126 -13.77 16.51 6.99
N LEU A 127 -13.12 15.36 6.96
CA LEU A 127 -13.50 14.26 6.08
C LEU A 127 -14.71 13.53 6.67
N SER A 128 -15.73 13.30 5.84
CA SER A 128 -16.83 12.38 6.16
C SER A 128 -16.52 10.93 5.75
N TYR A 129 -15.62 10.74 4.78
CA TYR A 129 -15.05 9.46 4.37
C TYR A 129 -13.71 9.68 3.65
N VAL A 130 -12.92 8.62 3.46
CA VAL A 130 -11.68 8.66 2.67
C VAL A 130 -12.01 8.30 1.22
N ALA A 131 -11.85 9.25 0.31
CA ALA A 131 -12.14 9.06 -1.11
C ALA A 131 -10.91 8.52 -1.87
N GLY A 132 -10.91 7.22 -2.18
CA GLY A 132 -9.84 6.57 -2.94
C GLY A 132 -8.50 6.57 -2.18
N PHE A 133 -7.40 6.84 -2.88
CA PHE A 133 -6.06 6.92 -2.30
C PHE A 133 -5.64 8.38 -2.12
N MET A 134 -5.44 8.84 -0.90
CA MET A 134 -5.10 10.23 -0.59
C MET A 134 -3.74 10.36 0.10
N LYS A 135 -2.99 11.41 -0.22
CA LYS A 135 -1.77 11.80 0.51
C LYS A 135 -2.17 12.75 1.64
N VAL A 136 -1.71 12.46 2.86
CA VAL A 136 -1.80 13.40 3.98
C VAL A 136 -0.69 14.44 3.81
N GLN A 137 -1.00 15.70 4.11
CA GLN A 137 0.01 16.78 4.07
C GLN A 137 1.14 16.48 5.06
N GLU A 138 2.38 16.72 4.65
CA GLU A 138 3.58 16.36 5.43
C GLU A 138 3.61 17.02 6.80
N GLU A 139 3.18 18.28 6.90
CA GLU A 139 3.08 19.00 8.17
C GLU A 139 2.14 18.32 9.17
N LYS A 140 1.15 17.58 8.67
CA LYS A 140 0.10 16.90 9.45
C LYS A 140 0.39 15.42 9.67
N SER A 141 1.32 14.83 8.92
CA SER A 141 1.64 13.41 9.04
C SER A 141 2.36 13.09 10.34
N ARG A 142 3.16 14.02 10.88
CA ARG A 142 3.86 13.86 12.16
C ARG A 142 2.94 13.51 13.32
N GLU A 143 1.84 14.26 13.49
CA GLU A 143 0.87 14.01 14.56
C GLU A 143 0.24 12.61 14.47
N ILE A 144 0.02 12.12 13.24
CA ILE A 144 -0.50 10.76 13.02
C ILE A 144 0.56 9.72 13.38
N ILE A 145 1.80 9.90 12.91
CA ILE A 145 2.90 8.95 13.16
C ILE A 145 3.16 8.84 14.66
N ASP A 146 3.24 9.97 15.36
CA ASP A 146 3.44 10.01 16.81
C ASP A 146 2.31 9.31 17.56
N TYR A 147 1.06 9.54 17.15
CA TYR A 147 -0.10 8.85 17.71
C TYR A 147 0.02 7.32 17.53
N LEU A 148 0.32 6.86 16.32
CA LEU A 148 0.48 5.43 16.03
C LEU A 148 1.63 4.78 16.81
N GLN A 149 2.73 5.50 17.02
CA GLN A 149 3.86 5.00 17.81
C GLN A 149 3.50 4.86 19.29
N ARG A 150 2.78 5.82 19.86
CA ARG A 150 2.34 5.77 21.27
C ARG A 150 1.33 4.65 21.51
N SER A 151 0.32 4.53 20.64
CA SER A 151 -0.67 3.46 20.76
C SER A 151 -0.07 2.05 20.62
N ALA A 152 1.02 1.90 19.86
CA ALA A 152 1.73 0.63 19.74
C ALA A 152 2.57 0.27 20.98
N LEU A 153 2.83 1.19 21.90
CA LEU A 153 3.52 0.93 23.17
C LEU A 153 2.57 0.54 24.31
N GLU A 154 1.27 0.76 24.13
CA GLU A 154 0.22 0.51 25.12
C GLU A 154 -0.48 -0.86 24.92
N THR A 155 -0.02 -1.65 23.94
CA THR A 155 -0.55 -2.99 23.59
C THR A 155 0.50 -4.07 23.85
#